data_AF-A0A934YPF9-F1
#
_entry.id   AF-A0A934YPF9-F1
#
_cell.length_a   1.000
_cell.length_b   1.000
_cell.length_c   1.000
_cell.angle_alpha   90.00
_cell.angle_beta   90.00
_cell.angle_gamma   90.00
#
_symmetry.space_group_name_H-M   'P 1'
#
loop_
_entity.id
_entity.type
_entity.pdbx_description
1 polymer ?
#
loop_
_entity_poly.entity_id
_entity_poly.type
_entity_poly.pdbx_seq_one_letter_code
_entity_poly.pdbx_strand_id
1 'polypeptide(L)'
;MRGSAVELLDDCPHCLLEGGLVETYDARIAACRFGVPARVWCKLCGVTKVGRVAAAQLARDLSLVQGNRCPACLEELAPEALDVRRCAACGAHAALLDERGATDLRSREALVTQLDAWAVRDGFPDLAALVSATFVAPDLDALMDLVLAQRPLETLADPFSLGGRAGGGSASAPSPEAPSRPKSQRAPPFRVVPSTIPPPNGGAPVADGAWPTPHAPHAPLAPPARARTSPDSPAHAQAEAAPPPPPPPGPLDDAPPQSAPPRAILFPLVSVVAADGEVHAAERAFVDAFLATEGMAPLQDDEFRVYTPAEAARYVPKERREKIVELMCELAAVDGLGDEAELRVVRAYAAAWRVPEEKVETWLWGYEHAQASAGRQFWLRIRRFLLSSRWEKPDP
;
A
#
# COMPACT_ATOMS: atom_id res chain seq x y z
N MET A 1 -10.48 -16.89 8.52
CA MET A 1 -11.05 -15.54 8.80
C MET A 1 -11.83 -15.04 7.59
N ARG A 2 -12.93 -14.28 7.77
CA ARG A 2 -13.62 -13.62 6.65
C ARG A 2 -12.75 -12.45 6.20
N GLY A 3 -12.16 -12.50 5.00
CA GLY A 3 -11.43 -11.35 4.46
C GLY A 3 -12.35 -10.14 4.40
N SER A 4 -11.98 -9.06 5.07
CA SER A 4 -12.70 -7.78 5.04
C SER A 4 -12.46 -7.09 3.70
N ALA A 5 -13.50 -6.42 3.19
CA ALA A 5 -13.33 -5.53 2.05
C ALA A 5 -12.42 -4.35 2.45
N VAL A 6 -11.57 -3.93 1.52
CA VAL A 6 -10.71 -2.75 1.65
C VAL A 6 -11.33 -1.64 0.81
N GLU A 7 -11.32 -0.41 1.30
CA GLU A 7 -11.75 0.75 0.52
C GLU A 7 -10.54 1.65 0.24
N LEU A 8 -10.50 2.32 -0.89
CA LEU A 8 -9.50 3.32 -1.23
C LEU A 8 -10.24 4.60 -1.58
N LEU A 9 -9.64 5.74 -1.24
CA LEU A 9 -10.17 7.05 -1.58
C LEU A 9 -9.32 7.64 -2.71
N ASP A 10 -9.99 8.27 -3.66
CA ASP A 10 -9.40 9.01 -4.77
C ASP A 10 -10.27 10.25 -5.08
N ASP A 11 -9.76 11.14 -5.91
CA ASP A 11 -10.49 12.32 -6.36
C ASP A 11 -11.56 11.93 -7.37
N CYS A 12 -12.75 12.51 -7.24
CA CYS A 12 -13.82 12.22 -8.19
C CYS A 12 -13.60 12.99 -9.50
N PRO A 13 -13.41 12.33 -10.66
CA PRO A 13 -13.18 13.03 -11.94
C PRO A 13 -14.43 13.74 -12.48
N HIS A 14 -15.61 13.49 -11.91
CA HIS A 14 -16.87 14.05 -12.37
C HIS A 14 -17.26 15.34 -11.64
N CYS A 15 -17.06 15.39 -10.32
CA CYS A 15 -17.40 16.56 -9.51
C CYS A 15 -16.20 17.21 -8.82
N LEU A 16 -14.99 16.70 -9.09
CA LEU A 16 -13.71 17.22 -8.57
C LEU A 16 -13.65 17.26 -7.04
N LEU A 17 -14.42 16.39 -6.37
CA LEU A 17 -14.35 16.23 -4.92
C LEU A 17 -13.08 15.48 -4.55
N GLU A 18 -12.23 16.14 -3.76
CA GLU A 18 -11.02 15.55 -3.20
C GLU A 18 -11.37 14.37 -2.28
N GLY A 19 -10.73 13.21 -2.48
CA GLY A 19 -11.01 12.00 -1.70
C GLY A 19 -12.47 11.51 -1.75
N GLY A 20 -13.25 12.01 -2.72
CA GLY A 20 -14.69 11.78 -2.81
C GLY A 20 -15.08 10.47 -3.49
N LEU A 21 -14.15 9.84 -4.22
CA LEU A 21 -14.35 8.58 -4.93
C LEU A 21 -13.89 7.42 -4.05
N VAL A 22 -14.80 6.50 -3.76
CA VAL A 22 -14.54 5.33 -2.92
C VAL A 22 -14.46 4.09 -3.79
N GLU A 23 -13.30 3.43 -3.81
CA GLU A 23 -13.08 2.15 -4.47
C GLU A 23 -13.07 1.01 -3.47
N THR A 24 -13.97 0.03 -3.58
CA THR A 24 -14.01 -1.14 -2.71
C THR A 24 -13.36 -2.34 -3.40
N TYR A 25 -12.44 -3.02 -2.72
CA TYR A 25 -11.78 -4.25 -3.14
C TYR A 25 -12.11 -5.40 -2.17
N ASP A 26 -12.51 -6.55 -2.70
CA ASP A 26 -12.81 -7.75 -1.92
C ASP A 26 -12.26 -8.98 -2.64
N ALA A 27 -11.49 -9.82 -1.92
CA ALA A 27 -10.83 -11.00 -2.48
C ALA A 27 -11.82 -12.01 -3.04
N ARG A 28 -13.07 -11.95 -2.60
CA ARG A 28 -14.14 -12.84 -3.04
C ARG A 28 -14.81 -12.36 -4.32
N ILE A 29 -14.46 -11.18 -4.82
CA ILE A 29 -14.97 -10.63 -6.07
C ILE A 29 -13.96 -10.89 -7.19
N ALA A 30 -14.42 -11.54 -8.24
CA ALA A 30 -13.57 -11.98 -9.36
C ALA A 30 -12.79 -10.81 -10.00
N ALA A 31 -13.42 -9.64 -10.13
CA ALA A 31 -12.81 -8.47 -10.75
C ALA A 31 -11.57 -7.97 -9.99
N CYS A 32 -11.60 -8.07 -8.65
CA CYS A 32 -10.49 -7.64 -7.80
C CYS A 32 -9.22 -8.47 -8.00
N ARG A 33 -9.34 -9.69 -8.53
CA ARG A 33 -8.18 -10.53 -8.90
C ARG A 33 -7.40 -9.97 -10.07
N PHE A 34 -8.02 -9.11 -10.87
CA PHE A 34 -7.43 -8.40 -12.00
C PHE A 34 -7.14 -6.93 -11.68
N GLY A 35 -7.07 -6.55 -10.40
CA GLY A 35 -6.84 -5.16 -9.98
C GLY A 35 -8.00 -4.22 -10.26
N VAL A 36 -9.19 -4.76 -10.55
CA VAL A 36 -10.39 -3.95 -10.79
C VAL A 36 -11.24 -3.89 -9.50
N PRO A 37 -11.59 -2.70 -8.99
CA PRO A 37 -12.40 -2.60 -7.77
C PRO A 37 -13.76 -3.27 -7.96
N ALA A 38 -14.26 -3.90 -6.90
CA ALA A 38 -15.58 -4.51 -6.88
C ALA A 38 -16.66 -3.45 -7.13
N ARG A 39 -16.49 -2.27 -6.51
CA ARG A 39 -17.36 -1.12 -6.67
C ARG A 39 -16.57 0.17 -6.60
N VAL A 40 -16.94 1.15 -7.40
CA VAL A 40 -16.46 2.54 -7.31
C VAL A 40 -17.68 3.42 -7.15
N TRP A 41 -17.69 4.34 -6.20
CA TRP A 41 -18.79 5.29 -6.07
C TRP A 41 -18.33 6.64 -5.52
N CYS A 42 -18.96 7.74 -5.93
CA CYS A 42 -18.67 9.06 -5.39
C CYS A 42 -19.64 9.46 -4.28
N LYS A 43 -19.10 9.95 -3.16
CA LYS A 43 -19.84 10.42 -1.99
C LYS A 43 -20.83 11.55 -2.29
N LEU A 44 -20.49 12.40 -3.28
CA LEU A 44 -21.24 13.61 -3.64
C LEU A 44 -22.05 13.44 -4.92
N CYS A 45 -21.43 13.24 -6.09
CA CYS A 45 -22.21 13.19 -7.35
C CYS A 45 -22.96 11.87 -7.58
N GLY A 46 -22.71 10.85 -6.76
CA GLY A 46 -23.41 9.57 -6.81
C GLY A 46 -23.08 8.68 -8.00
N VAL A 47 -22.09 9.03 -8.83
CA VAL A 47 -21.60 8.14 -9.89
C VAL A 47 -21.24 6.79 -9.27
N THR A 48 -21.61 5.69 -9.92
CA THR A 48 -21.32 4.34 -9.44
C THR A 48 -20.89 3.45 -10.60
N LYS A 49 -19.82 2.69 -10.39
CA LYS A 49 -19.31 1.67 -11.30
C LYS A 49 -19.11 0.36 -10.56
N VAL A 50 -19.21 -0.75 -11.27
CA VAL A 50 -19.06 -2.10 -10.71
C VAL A 50 -18.03 -2.90 -11.50
N GLY A 51 -17.14 -3.58 -10.78
CA GLY A 51 -16.16 -4.48 -11.38
C GLY A 51 -16.82 -5.76 -11.85
N ARG A 52 -16.62 -6.12 -13.12
CA ARG A 52 -17.11 -7.36 -13.72
C ARG A 52 -15.98 -8.10 -14.39
N VAL A 53 -16.09 -9.43 -14.43
CA VAL A 53 -15.23 -10.31 -15.22
C VAL A 53 -16.05 -10.92 -16.34
N ALA A 54 -15.60 -10.74 -17.57
CA ALA A 54 -16.09 -11.48 -18.72
C ALA A 54 -15.30 -12.78 -18.84
N ALA A 55 -15.96 -13.89 -18.48
CA ALA A 55 -15.44 -15.25 -18.60
C ALA A 55 -16.59 -16.20 -18.96
N ALA A 56 -16.29 -17.27 -19.69
CA ALA A 56 -17.28 -18.29 -20.02
C ALA A 56 -17.80 -19.02 -18.76
N GLN A 57 -16.93 -19.17 -17.75
CA GLN A 57 -17.28 -19.79 -16.47
C GLN A 57 -16.39 -19.21 -15.36
N LEU A 58 -16.99 -18.92 -14.21
CA LEU A 58 -16.28 -18.54 -12.99
C LEU A 58 -16.27 -19.73 -12.02
N ALA A 59 -15.19 -19.89 -11.28
CA ALA A 59 -15.14 -20.81 -10.15
C ALA A 59 -16.23 -20.43 -9.15
N ARG A 60 -17.01 -21.43 -8.69
CA ARG A 60 -18.21 -21.21 -7.88
C ARG A 60 -17.92 -20.69 -6.47
N ASP A 61 -16.68 -20.83 -5.99
CA ASP A 61 -16.29 -20.31 -4.68
C ASP A 61 -14.85 -19.74 -4.71
N LEU A 62 -14.74 -18.41 -4.77
CA LEU A 62 -13.47 -17.72 -4.75
C LEU A 62 -12.82 -17.66 -3.37
N SER A 63 -13.52 -18.04 -2.30
CA SER A 63 -12.93 -18.12 -0.97
C SER A 63 -11.89 -19.23 -0.85
N LEU A 64 -11.97 -20.24 -1.72
CA LEU A 64 -11.03 -21.37 -1.80
C LEU A 64 -9.92 -21.14 -2.84
N VAL A 65 -9.97 -20.03 -3.58
CA VAL A 65 -9.02 -19.74 -4.67
C VAL A 65 -7.98 -18.73 -4.18
N GLN A 66 -6.70 -19.14 -4.21
CA GLN A 66 -5.55 -18.29 -3.87
C GLN A 66 -5.62 -16.93 -4.58
N GLY A 67 -5.22 -15.86 -3.86
CA GLY A 67 -5.27 -14.46 -4.29
C GLY A 67 -4.84 -14.23 -5.74
N ASN A 68 -3.71 -14.82 -6.12
CA ASN A 68 -3.02 -14.64 -7.39
C ASN A 68 -3.46 -15.61 -8.50
N ARG A 69 -4.61 -16.27 -8.38
CA ARG A 69 -5.11 -17.20 -9.42
C ARG A 69 -6.28 -16.61 -10.19
N CYS A 70 -6.35 -16.96 -11.47
CA CYS A 70 -7.44 -16.60 -12.35
C CYS A 70 -8.74 -17.19 -11.81
N PRO A 71 -9.81 -16.39 -11.60
CA PRO A 71 -11.08 -16.89 -11.09
C PRO A 71 -11.81 -17.81 -12.08
N ALA A 72 -11.36 -17.90 -13.34
CA ALA A 72 -11.96 -18.74 -14.37
C ALA A 72 -11.21 -20.07 -14.57
N CYS A 73 -9.90 -20.02 -14.86
CA CYS A 73 -9.10 -21.21 -15.16
C CYS A 73 -8.13 -21.63 -14.05
N LEU A 74 -8.09 -20.90 -12.93
CA LEU A 74 -7.21 -21.15 -11.78
C LEU A 74 -5.71 -21.06 -12.06
N GLU A 75 -5.29 -20.72 -13.29
CA GLU A 75 -3.91 -20.43 -13.61
C GLU A 75 -3.40 -19.21 -12.84
N GLU A 76 -2.11 -19.21 -12.53
CA GLU A 76 -1.47 -18.09 -11.85
C GLU A 76 -1.53 -16.83 -12.72
N LEU A 77 -1.95 -15.72 -12.11
CA LEU A 77 -1.96 -14.40 -12.73
C LEU A 77 -0.59 -13.77 -12.49
N ALA A 78 0.17 -13.63 -13.57
CA ALA A 78 1.38 -12.83 -13.57
C ALA A 78 1.05 -11.35 -13.28
N PRO A 79 1.99 -10.55 -12.74
CA PRO A 79 1.78 -9.13 -12.47
C PRO A 79 1.15 -8.34 -13.62
N GLU A 80 1.56 -8.63 -14.85
CA GLU A 80 1.09 -7.94 -16.05
C GLU A 80 -0.40 -8.15 -16.29
N ALA A 81 -0.98 -9.26 -15.80
CA ALA A 81 -2.41 -9.55 -15.90
C ALA A 81 -3.27 -8.54 -15.13
N LEU A 82 -2.71 -7.84 -14.14
CA LEU A 82 -3.37 -6.75 -13.42
C LEU A 82 -3.40 -5.48 -14.28
N ASP A 83 -2.31 -5.17 -14.98
CA ASP A 83 -2.19 -3.99 -15.83
C ASP A 83 -3.10 -4.11 -17.06
N VAL A 84 -3.05 -5.25 -17.75
CA VAL A 84 -3.92 -5.52 -18.92
C VAL A 84 -5.30 -6.05 -18.54
N ARG A 85 -5.55 -6.28 -17.24
CA ARG A 85 -6.80 -6.78 -16.66
C ARG A 85 -7.31 -8.06 -17.34
N ARG A 86 -6.39 -8.94 -17.74
CA ARG A 86 -6.68 -10.11 -18.57
C ARG A 86 -5.80 -11.30 -18.23
N CYS A 87 -6.40 -12.48 -18.13
CA CYS A 87 -5.67 -13.74 -17.97
C CYS A 87 -5.08 -14.17 -19.31
N ALA A 88 -3.76 -14.42 -19.35
CA ALA A 88 -3.08 -14.90 -20.54
C ALA A 88 -3.49 -16.33 -20.94
N ALA A 89 -3.88 -17.18 -19.98
CA ALA A 89 -4.21 -18.58 -20.23
C ALA A 89 -5.60 -18.80 -20.83
N CYS A 90 -6.65 -18.22 -20.21
CA CYS A 90 -8.04 -18.43 -20.66
C CYS A 90 -8.69 -17.21 -21.31
N GLY A 91 -8.01 -16.05 -21.32
CA GLY A 91 -8.53 -14.83 -21.92
C GLY A 91 -9.61 -14.10 -21.10
N ALA A 92 -9.98 -14.59 -19.92
CA ALA A 92 -10.89 -13.90 -19.00
C ALA A 92 -10.36 -12.49 -18.71
N HIS A 93 -11.22 -11.48 -18.76
CA HIS A 93 -10.82 -10.10 -18.54
C HIS A 93 -11.81 -9.34 -17.65
N ALA A 94 -11.30 -8.35 -16.93
CA ALA A 94 -12.08 -7.53 -16.01
C ALA A 94 -12.24 -6.10 -16.51
N ALA A 95 -13.40 -5.50 -16.22
CA ALA A 95 -13.71 -4.12 -16.55
C ALA A 95 -14.57 -3.47 -15.45
N LEU A 96 -14.47 -2.15 -15.33
CA LEU A 96 -15.45 -1.33 -14.61
C LEU A 96 -16.58 -0.97 -15.56
N LEU A 97 -17.80 -1.35 -15.19
CA LEU A 97 -19.00 -0.99 -15.93
C LEU A 97 -19.75 0.09 -15.16
N ASP A 98 -20.28 1.08 -15.88
CA ASP A 98 -21.10 2.12 -15.28
C ASP A 98 -22.44 1.52 -14.82
N GLU A 99 -22.80 1.75 -13.56
CA GLU A 99 -24.08 1.36 -12.95
C GLU A 99 -25.00 2.58 -12.82
N ARG A 100 -24.42 3.73 -12.44
CA ARG A 100 -25.14 5.01 -12.32
C ARG A 100 -24.23 6.14 -12.79
N GLY A 101 -24.76 7.01 -13.66
CA GLY A 101 -24.06 8.22 -14.10
C GLY A 101 -23.95 9.28 -12.99
N ALA A 102 -22.98 10.19 -13.14
CA ALA A 102 -22.82 11.33 -12.23
C ALA A 102 -24.02 12.27 -12.33
N THR A 103 -24.47 12.77 -11.17
CA THR A 103 -25.47 13.84 -11.09
C THR A 103 -24.83 15.18 -11.47
N ASP A 104 -25.50 15.99 -12.30
CA ASP A 104 -25.04 17.34 -12.61
C ASP A 104 -25.29 18.28 -11.42
N LEU A 105 -24.22 18.72 -10.78
CA LEU A 105 -24.26 19.54 -9.56
C LEU A 105 -24.31 21.05 -9.83
N ARG A 106 -24.36 21.48 -11.10
CA ARG A 106 -24.34 22.91 -11.45
C ARG A 106 -25.60 23.67 -11.05
N SER A 107 -26.64 22.98 -10.59
CA SER A 107 -27.81 23.61 -9.97
C SER A 107 -27.72 23.55 -8.46
N ARG A 108 -28.10 24.65 -7.79
CA ARG A 108 -28.09 24.74 -6.32
C ARG A 108 -28.97 23.65 -5.68
N GLU A 109 -30.12 23.38 -6.27
CA GLU A 109 -31.03 22.33 -5.81
C GLU A 109 -30.39 20.94 -5.87
N ALA A 110 -29.70 20.61 -6.97
CA ALA A 110 -29.02 19.32 -7.11
C ALA A 110 -27.86 19.19 -6.12
N LEU A 111 -27.04 20.24 -5.93
CA LEU A 111 -25.95 20.21 -4.95
C LEU A 111 -26.48 20.00 -3.53
N VAL A 112 -27.49 20.79 -3.12
CA VAL A 112 -28.12 20.65 -1.80
C VAL A 112 -28.68 19.25 -1.60
N THR A 113 -29.41 18.72 -2.58
CA THR A 113 -29.98 17.37 -2.50
C THR A 113 -28.91 16.30 -2.31
N GLN A 114 -27.77 16.41 -3.00
CA GLN A 114 -26.67 15.45 -2.82
C GLN A 114 -25.94 15.63 -1.48
N LEU A 115 -25.74 16.86 -1.03
CA LEU A 115 -25.13 17.14 0.28
C LEU A 115 -26.02 16.66 1.43
N ASP A 116 -27.33 16.87 1.36
CA ASP A 116 -28.28 16.33 2.35
C ASP A 116 -28.25 14.79 2.37
N ALA A 117 -28.24 14.15 1.20
CA ALA A 117 -28.12 12.70 1.11
C ALA A 117 -26.81 12.19 1.71
N TRP A 118 -25.70 12.93 1.54
CA TRP A 118 -24.43 12.63 2.19
C TRP A 118 -24.53 12.84 3.70
N ALA A 119 -25.03 13.98 4.17
CA ALA A 119 -25.18 14.29 5.59
C ALA A 119 -25.94 13.18 6.33
N VAL A 120 -27.07 12.71 5.76
CA VAL A 120 -27.86 11.61 6.32
C VAL A 120 -27.07 10.29 6.36
N ARG A 121 -26.34 9.97 5.28
CA ARG A 121 -25.57 8.72 5.19
C ARG A 121 -24.45 8.65 6.23
N ASP A 122 -23.76 9.77 6.44
CA ASP A 122 -22.58 9.83 7.30
C ASP A 122 -22.91 10.35 8.71
N GLY A 123 -24.19 10.62 9.01
CA GLY A 123 -24.68 10.94 10.35
C GLY A 123 -24.45 12.39 10.79
N PHE A 124 -24.31 13.32 9.85
CA PHE A 124 -24.26 14.75 10.16
C PHE A 124 -25.67 15.27 10.53
N PRO A 125 -25.78 16.18 11.51
CA PRO A 125 -27.07 16.67 11.97
C PRO A 125 -27.81 17.51 10.92
N ASP A 126 -27.09 18.25 10.09
CA ASP A 126 -27.62 19.05 8.99
C ASP A 126 -26.54 19.34 7.92
N LEU A 127 -26.96 19.98 6.83
CA LEU A 127 -26.06 20.38 5.73
C LEU A 127 -24.97 21.35 6.17
N ALA A 128 -25.27 22.29 7.06
CA ALA A 128 -24.29 23.28 7.51
C ALA A 128 -23.15 22.62 8.28
N ALA A 129 -23.48 21.64 9.14
CA ALA A 129 -22.51 20.83 9.86
C ALA A 129 -21.63 20.01 8.92
N LEU A 130 -22.22 19.37 7.89
CA LEU A 130 -21.44 18.67 6.86
C LEU A 130 -20.47 19.61 6.16
N VAL A 131 -20.95 20.77 5.68
CA VAL A 131 -20.15 21.74 4.93
C VAL A 131 -18.97 22.21 5.77
N SER A 132 -19.24 22.67 7.00
CA SER A 132 -18.21 23.19 7.90
C SER A 132 -17.20 22.15 8.36
N ALA A 133 -17.58 20.87 8.45
CA ALA A 133 -16.68 19.81 8.92
C ALA A 133 -15.85 19.19 7.80
N THR A 134 -16.34 19.23 6.56
CA THR A 134 -15.76 18.46 5.46
C THR A 134 -14.98 19.33 4.47
N PHE A 135 -15.41 20.58 4.23
CA PHE A 135 -14.88 21.37 3.12
C PHE A 135 -14.04 22.55 3.60
N VAL A 136 -13.01 22.89 2.84
CA VAL A 136 -12.23 24.12 3.05
C VAL A 136 -13.08 25.37 2.75
N ALA A 137 -14.02 25.24 1.81
CA ALA A 137 -14.98 26.29 1.51
C ALA A 137 -15.89 26.57 2.72
N PRO A 138 -16.06 27.86 3.11
CA PRO A 138 -16.68 28.21 4.38
C PRO A 138 -18.21 27.99 4.42
N ASP A 139 -18.87 27.93 3.27
CA ASP A 139 -20.32 27.80 3.16
C ASP A 139 -20.76 27.21 1.81
N LEU A 140 -22.07 27.00 1.68
CA LEU A 140 -22.69 26.43 0.48
C LEU A 140 -22.53 27.29 -0.77
N ASP A 141 -22.54 28.62 -0.63
CA ASP A 141 -22.46 29.51 -1.79
C ASP A 141 -21.03 29.51 -2.35
N ALA A 142 -20.01 29.49 -1.49
CA ALA A 142 -18.62 29.27 -1.89
C ALA A 142 -18.40 27.90 -2.56
N LEU A 143 -19.07 26.84 -2.08
CA LEU A 143 -19.05 25.53 -2.76
C LEU A 143 -19.70 25.59 -4.13
N MET A 144 -20.84 26.27 -4.26
CA MET A 144 -21.51 26.46 -5.55
C MET A 144 -20.60 27.19 -6.56
N ASP A 145 -19.88 28.22 -6.11
CA ASP A 145 -18.92 28.95 -6.96
C ASP A 145 -17.81 28.02 -7.49
N LEU A 146 -17.28 27.13 -6.65
CA LEU A 146 -16.27 26.14 -7.06
C LEU A 146 -16.83 25.14 -8.08
N VAL A 147 -18.04 24.62 -7.85
CA VAL A 147 -18.72 23.69 -8.77
C VAL A 147 -18.95 24.34 -10.13
N LEU A 148 -19.46 25.57 -10.16
CA LEU A 148 -19.72 26.32 -11.39
C LEU A 148 -18.42 26.65 -12.13
N ALA A 149 -17.35 26.98 -11.40
CA ALA A 149 -16.03 27.23 -11.96
C ALA A 149 -15.27 25.95 -12.36
N GLN A 150 -15.83 24.76 -12.11
CA GLN A 150 -15.17 23.46 -12.34
C GLN A 150 -13.79 23.41 -11.65
N ARG A 151 -13.73 23.89 -10.41
CA ARG A 151 -12.55 23.83 -9.55
C ARG A 151 -12.65 22.66 -8.57
N PRO A 152 -11.51 22.15 -8.08
CA PRO A 152 -11.51 21.14 -7.02
C PRO A 152 -12.32 21.58 -5.81
N LEU A 153 -13.08 20.64 -5.25
CA LEU A 153 -13.76 20.79 -3.96
C LEU A 153 -12.82 20.21 -2.91
N GLU A 154 -11.95 21.07 -2.39
CA GLU A 154 -10.96 20.71 -1.37
C GLU A 154 -11.64 20.37 -0.04
N THR A 155 -11.16 19.30 0.59
CA THR A 155 -11.69 18.83 1.87
C THR A 155 -10.76 19.23 3.01
N LEU A 156 -11.32 19.63 4.16
CA LEU A 156 -10.54 19.76 5.39
C LEU A 156 -10.02 18.37 5.70
N ALA A 157 -8.68 18.20 5.68
CA ALA A 157 -7.99 16.93 5.89
C ALA A 157 -8.79 16.03 6.84
N ASP A 158 -9.37 14.99 6.26
CA ASP A 158 -10.45 14.21 6.87
C ASP A 158 -10.07 13.81 8.31
N PRO A 159 -10.75 14.34 9.35
CA PRO A 159 -10.47 13.94 10.73
C PRO A 159 -10.79 12.45 10.96
N PHE A 160 -11.49 11.78 10.05
CA PHE A 160 -11.71 10.33 10.07
C PHE A 160 -10.60 9.51 9.39
N SER A 161 -9.67 10.15 8.67
CA SER A 161 -8.47 9.51 8.13
C SER A 161 -7.42 9.21 9.22
N LEU A 162 -7.60 9.72 10.44
CA LEU A 162 -6.83 9.38 11.64
C LEU A 162 -7.03 7.93 12.13
N GLY A 163 -8.05 7.21 11.61
CA GLY A 163 -8.25 5.78 11.84
C GLY A 163 -7.56 4.84 10.84
N GLY A 164 -6.84 5.40 9.87
CA GLY A 164 -6.10 4.64 8.85
C GLY A 164 -6.61 4.92 7.44
N ARG A 165 -6.01 5.92 6.78
CA ARG A 165 -5.79 6.04 5.32
C ARG A 165 -5.33 7.47 5.02
N ALA A 166 -4.08 7.67 4.65
CA ALA A 166 -3.55 8.97 4.25
C ALA A 166 -3.82 9.21 2.74
N GLY A 167 -4.55 10.29 2.43
CA GLY A 167 -4.62 10.90 1.10
C GLY A 167 -3.49 11.90 0.92
N GLY A 168 -2.81 11.84 -0.22
CA GLY A 168 -1.74 12.78 -0.59
C GLY A 168 -2.29 13.92 -1.44
N GLY A 169 -2.41 15.11 -0.86
CA GLY A 169 -2.75 16.36 -1.55
C GLY A 169 -1.75 17.45 -1.19
N SER A 170 -0.90 17.84 -2.15
CA SER A 170 0.12 18.87 -1.98
C SER A 170 -0.48 20.26 -2.23
N ALA A 171 -0.79 21.00 -1.18
CA ALA A 171 -1.13 22.42 -1.26
C ALA A 171 0.13 23.29 -1.02
N SER A 172 0.63 23.94 -2.08
CA SER A 172 1.67 24.96 -1.97
C SER A 172 1.05 26.35 -1.82
N ALA A 173 1.35 27.03 -0.72
CA ALA A 173 1.10 28.46 -0.54
C ALA A 173 2.15 29.31 -1.30
N PRO A 174 1.82 30.54 -1.74
CA PRO A 174 2.69 31.34 -2.60
C PRO A 174 3.78 32.06 -1.79
N SER A 175 5.03 31.97 -2.24
CA SER A 175 6.16 32.80 -1.79
C SER A 175 6.67 33.63 -2.98
N PRO A 176 7.16 34.88 -2.76
CA PRO A 176 7.37 35.83 -3.85
C PRO A 176 8.66 35.59 -4.64
N GLU A 177 8.55 35.74 -5.95
CA GLU A 177 9.56 36.08 -6.96
C GLU A 177 11.01 35.55 -6.83
N ALA A 178 11.32 34.50 -7.61
CA ALA A 178 12.66 34.21 -8.14
C ALA A 178 12.56 33.40 -9.46
N PRO A 179 13.55 33.47 -10.38
CA PRO A 179 13.32 33.36 -11.82
C PRO A 179 13.12 31.93 -12.35
N SER A 180 12.32 31.87 -13.42
CA SER A 180 11.75 30.70 -14.08
C SER A 180 12.75 29.62 -14.54
N ARG A 181 12.57 28.39 -14.02
CA ARG A 181 13.07 27.15 -14.63
C ARG A 181 12.09 26.64 -15.72
N PRO A 182 12.58 25.90 -16.74
CA PRO A 182 11.76 25.46 -17.87
C PRO A 182 10.73 24.40 -17.48
N LYS A 183 9.52 24.56 -18.03
CA LYS A 183 8.33 23.74 -17.76
C LYS A 183 8.54 22.30 -18.22
N SER A 184 8.49 21.36 -17.27
CA SER A 184 8.32 19.93 -17.57
C SER A 184 6.98 19.70 -18.25
N GLN A 185 7.00 18.99 -19.38
CA GLN A 185 5.82 18.70 -20.18
C GLN A 185 4.91 17.72 -19.42
N ARG A 186 3.69 18.17 -19.13
CA ARG A 186 2.59 17.35 -18.61
C ARG A 186 2.27 16.23 -19.61
N ALA A 187 2.18 15.00 -19.15
CA ALA A 187 1.67 13.88 -19.95
C ALA A 187 0.22 14.18 -20.41
N PRO A 188 -0.16 13.81 -21.65
CA PRO A 188 -1.48 14.08 -22.18
C PRO A 188 -2.58 13.25 -21.48
N PRO A 189 -3.83 13.74 -21.42
CA PRO A 189 -4.95 13.01 -20.83
C PRO A 189 -5.29 11.75 -21.62
N PHE A 190 -5.71 10.71 -20.89
CA PHE A 190 -6.20 9.44 -21.42
C PHE A 190 -7.29 9.65 -22.48
N ARG A 191 -7.01 9.19 -23.71
CA ARG A 191 -7.97 9.20 -24.81
C ARG A 191 -8.88 7.97 -24.68
N VAL A 192 -10.15 8.20 -24.36
CA VAL A 192 -11.19 7.15 -24.47
C VAL A 192 -11.38 6.86 -25.96
N VAL A 193 -11.00 5.66 -26.40
CA VAL A 193 -11.30 5.18 -27.75
C VAL A 193 -12.64 4.44 -27.68
N PRO A 194 -13.68 4.85 -28.43
CA PRO A 194 -14.91 4.07 -28.52
C PRO A 194 -14.63 2.75 -29.25
N SER A 195 -14.93 1.63 -28.60
CA SER A 195 -14.83 0.29 -29.18
C SER A 195 -16.05 0.04 -30.07
N THR A 196 -15.90 0.21 -31.38
CA THR A 196 -16.87 -0.27 -32.36
C THR A 196 -16.63 -1.76 -32.61
N ILE A 197 -17.45 -2.60 -31.96
CA ILE A 197 -17.54 -4.03 -32.28
C ILE A 197 -18.30 -4.16 -33.61
N PRO A 198 -17.71 -4.74 -34.68
CA PRO A 198 -18.49 -5.12 -35.85
C PRO A 198 -19.35 -6.35 -35.54
N PRO A 199 -20.58 -6.45 -36.07
CA PRO A 199 -21.41 -7.63 -35.87
C PRO A 199 -20.78 -8.86 -36.55
N PRO A 200 -20.99 -10.07 -35.99
CA PRO A 200 -20.43 -11.29 -36.56
C PRO A 200 -21.09 -11.61 -37.92
N ASN A 201 -20.24 -11.85 -38.90
CA ASN A 201 -20.62 -12.37 -40.22
C ASN A 201 -21.35 -13.71 -40.07
N GLY A 202 -22.45 -13.84 -40.82
CA GLY A 202 -23.25 -15.06 -40.91
C GLY A 202 -22.43 -16.25 -41.41
N GLY A 203 -22.46 -17.33 -40.64
CA GLY A 203 -22.02 -18.66 -41.02
C GLY A 203 -23.19 -19.64 -40.94
N ALA A 204 -23.39 -20.38 -42.03
CA ALA A 204 -24.42 -21.38 -42.26
C ALA A 204 -24.37 -22.57 -41.27
N PRO A 205 -25.44 -23.39 -41.18
CA PRO A 205 -25.56 -24.42 -40.14
C PRO A 205 -24.65 -25.62 -40.44
N VAL A 206 -23.86 -26.02 -39.46
CA VAL A 206 -23.11 -27.29 -39.49
C VAL A 206 -23.94 -28.35 -38.77
N ALA A 207 -24.21 -29.42 -39.50
CA ALA A 207 -25.00 -30.57 -39.10
C ALA A 207 -24.26 -31.48 -38.10
N ASP A 208 -25.09 -32.32 -37.46
CA ASP A 208 -24.76 -33.39 -36.53
C ASP A 208 -23.52 -34.22 -36.90
N GLY A 209 -22.68 -34.51 -35.90
CA GLY A 209 -21.54 -35.39 -36.07
C GLY A 209 -20.72 -35.63 -34.80
N ALA A 210 -21.12 -36.66 -34.06
CA ALA A 210 -20.29 -37.56 -33.23
C ALA A 210 -19.15 -36.97 -32.37
N TRP A 211 -19.36 -37.01 -31.05
CA TRP A 211 -18.31 -36.94 -30.04
C TRP A 211 -17.40 -38.19 -30.10
N PRO A 212 -16.07 -38.05 -30.15
CA PRO A 212 -15.19 -39.17 -29.83
C PRO A 212 -15.05 -39.31 -28.30
N THR A 213 -15.24 -40.54 -27.85
CA THR A 213 -15.03 -41.05 -26.48
C THR A 213 -13.58 -40.84 -26.01
N PRO A 214 -13.36 -40.56 -24.71
CA PRO A 214 -12.02 -40.46 -24.15
C PRO A 214 -11.42 -41.85 -23.87
N HIS A 215 -10.15 -42.03 -24.27
CA HIS A 215 -9.33 -43.17 -23.89
C HIS A 215 -8.94 -43.12 -22.40
N ALA A 216 -8.91 -44.31 -21.80
CA ALA A 216 -8.61 -44.61 -20.40
C ALA A 216 -7.12 -44.37 -20.02
N PRO A 217 -6.79 -44.33 -18.72
CA PRO A 217 -5.53 -43.78 -18.21
C PRO A 217 -4.36 -44.78 -18.20
N HIS A 218 -3.15 -44.27 -18.43
CA HIS A 218 -1.92 -45.01 -18.18
C HIS A 218 -1.57 -45.04 -16.68
N ALA A 219 -1.14 -46.23 -16.25
CA ALA A 219 -0.79 -46.65 -14.90
C ALA A 219 0.52 -46.01 -14.35
N PRO A 220 0.78 -46.10 -13.03
CA PRO A 220 1.82 -45.34 -12.34
C PRO A 220 3.20 -46.03 -12.38
N LEU A 221 4.26 -45.23 -12.47
CA LEU A 221 5.64 -45.69 -12.29
C LEU A 221 6.05 -45.62 -10.82
N ALA A 222 6.66 -46.71 -10.37
CA ALA A 222 7.15 -47.00 -9.02
C ALA A 222 8.44 -46.22 -8.66
N PRO A 223 8.78 -46.12 -7.36
CA PRO A 223 9.93 -45.36 -6.87
C PRO A 223 11.22 -46.20 -6.81
N PRO A 224 12.42 -45.62 -7.03
CA PRO A 224 13.67 -46.24 -6.58
C PRO A 224 13.96 -45.76 -5.15
N ALA A 225 13.98 -46.66 -4.16
CA ALA A 225 15.09 -47.56 -3.77
C ALA A 225 16.07 -46.89 -2.79
N ARG A 226 15.99 -47.37 -1.54
CA ARG A 226 16.90 -47.09 -0.43
C ARG A 226 18.31 -47.68 -0.70
N ALA A 227 19.35 -46.92 -0.42
CA ALA A 227 20.70 -47.41 -0.14
C ALA A 227 21.07 -46.94 1.28
N ARG A 228 20.99 -47.82 2.29
CA ARG A 228 22.07 -48.67 2.84
C ARG A 228 23.31 -47.89 3.28
N THR A 229 23.36 -47.75 4.60
CA THR A 229 24.47 -47.55 5.51
C THR A 229 25.66 -48.50 5.27
N SER A 230 26.88 -48.02 5.49
CA SER A 230 27.89 -48.68 6.33
C SER A 230 29.02 -47.72 6.74
N PRO A 231 29.73 -48.02 7.85
CA PRO A 231 30.51 -47.07 8.65
C PRO A 231 32.03 -47.25 8.47
N ASP A 232 32.79 -46.54 9.31
CA ASP A 232 34.23 -46.68 9.63
C ASP A 232 35.21 -45.73 8.92
N SER A 233 35.59 -44.64 9.61
CA SER A 233 36.99 -44.46 10.06
C SER A 233 37.19 -43.19 10.92
N PRO A 234 38.26 -43.15 11.76
CA PRO A 234 38.26 -42.43 13.02
C PRO A 234 39.03 -41.10 13.02
N ALA A 235 38.64 -40.25 13.96
CA ALA A 235 39.43 -39.37 14.82
C ALA A 235 40.70 -38.69 14.26
N HIS A 236 40.60 -37.36 14.08
CA HIS A 236 41.61 -36.45 14.63
C HIS A 236 40.91 -35.35 15.41
N ALA A 237 40.95 -35.48 16.73
CA ALA A 237 40.52 -34.48 17.69
C ALA A 237 41.62 -33.42 17.84
N GLN A 238 41.32 -32.18 17.47
CA GLN A 238 41.96 -31.01 18.04
C GLN A 238 40.87 -30.24 18.79
N ALA A 239 40.91 -30.35 20.11
CA ALA A 239 40.05 -29.62 21.01
C ALA A 239 40.60 -28.19 21.14
N GLU A 240 40.12 -27.29 20.29
CA GLU A 240 40.16 -25.86 20.58
C GLU A 240 39.03 -25.58 21.57
N ALA A 241 39.41 -25.13 22.76
CA ALA A 241 38.48 -24.77 23.81
C ALA A 241 37.56 -23.66 23.31
N ALA A 242 36.27 -23.98 23.14
CA ALA A 242 35.26 -22.99 22.82
C ALA A 242 35.26 -21.89 23.90
N PRO A 243 35.27 -20.60 23.52
CA PRO A 243 35.16 -19.51 24.48
C PRO A 243 33.84 -19.64 25.25
N PRO A 244 33.82 -19.27 26.55
CA PRO A 244 32.61 -19.34 27.35
C PRO A 244 31.48 -18.53 26.68
N PRO A 245 30.23 -19.02 26.72
CA PRO A 245 29.11 -18.27 26.17
C PRO A 245 29.03 -16.89 26.81
N PRO A 246 28.72 -15.83 26.05
CA PRO A 246 28.57 -14.49 26.62
C PRO A 246 27.47 -14.51 27.69
N PRO A 247 27.64 -13.75 28.78
CA PRO A 247 26.61 -13.66 29.80
C PRO A 247 25.29 -13.17 29.19
N PRO A 248 24.13 -13.65 29.67
CA PRO A 248 22.85 -13.18 29.20
C PRO A 248 22.76 -11.66 29.38
N PRO A 249 22.24 -10.90 28.40
CA PRO A 249 22.10 -9.46 28.52
C PRO A 249 21.21 -9.15 29.73
N GLY A 250 21.75 -8.41 30.69
CA GLY A 250 20.99 -7.93 31.84
C GLY A 250 19.84 -7.00 31.40
N PRO A 251 18.86 -6.74 32.27
CA PRO A 251 17.76 -5.83 31.96
C PRO A 251 18.31 -4.45 31.59
N LEU A 252 18.06 -4.00 30.36
CA LEU A 252 18.45 -2.68 29.82
C LEU A 252 17.74 -1.50 30.51
N ASP A 253 17.01 -1.74 31.60
CA ASP A 253 15.96 -0.87 32.09
C ASP A 253 16.38 0.12 33.18
N ASP A 254 17.51 -0.08 33.88
CA ASP A 254 17.73 0.62 35.17
C ASP A 254 19.00 1.49 35.26
N ALA A 255 19.76 1.67 34.18
CA ALA A 255 20.92 2.58 34.20
C ALA A 255 20.47 4.04 34.00
N PRO A 256 20.78 4.97 34.92
CA PRO A 256 20.54 6.40 34.69
C PRO A 256 21.35 6.87 33.47
N PRO A 257 20.80 7.76 32.62
CA PRO A 257 21.50 8.23 31.44
C PRO A 257 22.80 8.93 31.85
N GLN A 258 23.94 8.43 31.35
CA GLN A 258 25.20 9.17 31.41
C GLN A 258 25.04 10.46 30.63
N SER A 259 25.82 11.52 30.94
CA SER A 259 25.79 12.78 30.19
C SER A 259 25.93 12.48 28.70
N ALA A 260 24.81 12.51 27.98
CA ALA A 260 24.74 12.00 26.63
C ALA A 260 25.61 12.88 25.74
N PRO A 261 26.39 12.29 24.81
CA PRO A 261 26.87 13.06 23.67
C PRO A 261 25.67 13.83 23.10
N PRO A 262 25.79 15.14 22.81
CA PRO A 262 24.64 15.97 22.44
C PRO A 262 23.78 15.40 21.29
N ARG A 263 24.39 14.53 20.47
CA ARG A 263 23.82 13.94 19.25
C ARG A 263 23.44 12.46 19.37
N ALA A 264 23.54 11.85 20.55
CA ALA A 264 23.34 10.40 20.69
C ALA A 264 21.92 9.93 20.32
N ILE A 265 20.96 10.86 20.29
CA ILE A 265 19.60 10.59 19.80
C ILE A 265 19.55 10.20 18.31
N LEU A 266 20.58 10.55 17.54
CA LEU A 266 20.66 10.30 16.11
C LEU A 266 21.23 8.93 15.78
N PHE A 267 21.91 8.27 16.73
CA PHE A 267 22.54 6.98 16.50
C PHE A 267 21.61 5.96 15.82
N PRO A 268 20.32 5.84 16.20
CA PRO A 268 19.40 4.94 15.53
C PRO A 268 19.12 5.34 14.07
N LEU A 269 18.91 6.63 13.79
CA LEU A 269 18.65 7.12 12.43
C LEU A 269 19.86 6.90 11.52
N VAL A 270 21.05 7.26 12.01
CA VAL A 270 22.30 7.07 11.28
C VAL A 270 22.61 5.59 11.05
N SER A 271 22.17 4.70 11.96
CA SER A 271 22.31 3.25 11.78
C SER A 271 21.44 2.69 10.66
N VAL A 272 20.30 3.33 10.38
CA VAL A 272 19.46 2.96 9.21
C VAL A 272 20.19 3.37 7.95
N VAL A 273 20.60 4.63 7.83
CA VAL A 273 21.33 5.13 6.66
C VAL A 273 22.60 4.33 6.38
N ALA A 274 23.35 3.96 7.42
CA ALA A 274 24.60 3.22 7.25
C ALA A 274 24.42 1.69 7.11
N ALA A 275 23.19 1.18 7.01
CA ALA A 275 22.91 -0.26 7.11
C ALA A 275 23.45 -1.06 5.91
N ASP A 276 23.38 -0.51 4.72
CA ASP A 276 23.87 -1.12 3.47
C ASP A 276 25.29 -0.66 3.09
N GLY A 277 25.79 0.40 3.74
CA GLY A 277 27.11 0.97 3.55
C GLY A 277 27.17 2.10 2.52
N GLU A 278 26.03 2.51 1.94
CA GLU A 278 25.91 3.70 1.11
C GLU A 278 25.17 4.80 1.87
N VAL A 279 25.31 6.06 1.46
CA VAL A 279 24.57 7.19 2.06
C VAL A 279 23.94 7.97 0.91
N HIS A 280 22.63 7.84 0.74
CA HIS A 280 21.92 8.53 -0.32
C HIS A 280 21.62 9.99 0.03
N ALA A 281 21.54 10.83 -1.00
CA ALA A 281 21.33 12.28 -0.82
C ALA A 281 19.99 12.61 -0.14
N ALA A 282 18.95 11.80 -0.36
CA ALA A 282 17.63 11.98 0.25
C ALA A 282 17.65 11.68 1.76
N GLU A 283 18.32 10.59 2.15
CA GLU A 283 18.49 10.20 3.56
C GLU A 283 19.34 11.21 4.32
N ARG A 284 20.44 11.68 3.70
CA ARG A 284 21.28 12.75 4.27
C ARG A 284 20.47 14.02 4.50
N ALA A 285 19.68 14.43 3.50
CA ALA A 285 18.82 15.60 3.61
C ALA A 285 17.75 15.45 4.73
N PHE A 286 17.21 14.25 4.91
CA PHE A 286 16.27 13.95 6.00
C PHE A 286 16.95 14.12 7.38
N VAL A 287 18.14 13.54 7.57
CA VAL A 287 18.88 13.65 8.83
C VAL A 287 19.31 15.11 9.10
N ASP A 288 19.75 15.83 8.07
CA ASP A 288 20.11 17.26 8.19
C ASP A 288 18.91 18.14 8.55
N ALA A 289 17.72 17.86 7.99
CA ALA A 289 16.49 18.54 8.36
C ALA A 289 16.12 18.27 9.83
N PHE A 290 16.21 17.02 10.27
CA PHE A 290 15.98 16.65 11.66
C PHE A 290 16.96 17.37 12.61
N LEU A 291 18.25 17.39 12.29
CA LEU A 291 19.28 18.13 13.02
C LEU A 291 18.95 19.62 13.15
N ALA A 292 18.52 20.25 12.06
CA ALA A 292 18.13 21.65 12.06
C ALA A 292 16.94 21.91 13.01
N THR A 293 15.94 21.02 13.04
CA THR A 293 14.80 21.15 13.96
C THR A 293 15.18 21.01 15.44
N GLU A 294 16.20 20.19 15.73
CA GLU A 294 16.74 19.99 17.08
C GLU A 294 17.82 21.04 17.43
N GLY A 295 18.09 22.02 16.56
CA GLY A 295 19.10 23.07 16.78
C GLY A 295 20.54 22.55 16.79
N MET A 296 20.80 21.42 16.11
CA MET A 296 22.09 20.74 16.07
C MET A 296 22.82 21.03 14.75
N ALA A 297 24.15 21.06 14.78
CA ALA A 297 24.94 21.23 13.55
C ALA A 297 24.90 19.96 12.67
N PRO A 298 25.10 20.05 11.34
CA PRO A 298 25.16 18.90 10.44
C PRO A 298 26.18 17.84 10.87
N LEU A 299 25.93 16.59 10.49
CA LEU A 299 26.88 15.48 10.71
C LEU A 299 28.04 15.55 9.72
N GLN A 300 29.21 15.11 10.18
CA GLN A 300 30.36 14.77 9.35
C GLN A 300 30.21 13.35 8.79
N ASP A 301 30.92 13.05 7.71
CA ASP A 301 30.77 11.76 7.02
C ASP A 301 31.27 10.57 7.87
N ASP A 302 32.24 10.78 8.75
CA ASP A 302 32.75 9.77 9.68
C ASP A 302 31.79 9.46 10.84
N GLU A 303 30.74 10.27 11.03
CA GLU A 303 29.69 10.01 12.01
C GLU A 303 28.66 8.98 11.51
N PHE A 304 28.62 8.70 10.19
CA PHE A 304 27.74 7.70 9.56
C PHE A 304 28.25 6.28 9.76
N ARG A 305 27.73 5.61 10.79
CA ARG A 305 28.03 4.20 11.10
C ARG A 305 26.86 3.53 11.80
N VAL A 306 26.87 2.20 11.79
CA VAL A 306 25.88 1.39 12.52
C VAL A 306 26.23 1.35 14.02
N TYR A 307 25.27 1.73 14.84
CA TYR A 307 25.27 1.61 16.30
C TYR A 307 24.35 0.47 16.71
N THR A 308 24.65 -0.19 17.82
CA THR A 308 23.77 -1.23 18.37
C THR A 308 22.64 -0.60 19.20
N PRO A 309 21.47 -1.27 19.30
CA PRO A 309 20.38 -0.77 20.13
C PRO A 309 20.76 -0.59 21.61
N ALA A 310 21.68 -1.42 22.12
CA ALA A 310 22.18 -1.35 23.49
C ALA A 310 23.10 -0.14 23.73
N GLU A 311 23.91 0.25 22.74
CA GLU A 311 24.73 1.46 22.80
C GLU A 311 23.85 2.71 22.82
N ALA A 312 22.87 2.78 21.91
CA ALA A 312 21.95 3.91 21.83
C ALA A 312 21.02 4.02 23.05
N ALA A 313 20.59 2.90 23.63
CA ALA A 313 19.69 2.88 24.78
C ALA A 313 20.24 3.63 26.02
N ARG A 314 21.56 3.75 26.16
CA ARG A 314 22.22 4.46 27.26
C ARG A 314 22.01 5.97 27.23
N TYR A 315 21.68 6.50 26.05
CA TYR A 315 21.59 7.94 25.81
C TYR A 315 20.19 8.39 25.41
N VAL A 316 19.35 7.48 24.90
CA VAL A 316 17.99 7.77 24.45
C VAL A 316 16.98 7.51 25.58
N PRO A 317 16.26 8.57 26.05
CA PRO A 317 15.21 8.42 27.06
C PRO A 317 14.11 7.45 26.60
N LYS A 318 13.59 6.64 27.52
CA LYS A 318 12.62 5.57 27.20
C LYS A 318 11.39 6.11 26.49
N GLU A 319 10.89 7.26 26.93
CA GLU A 319 9.74 7.98 26.40
C GLU A 319 9.93 8.46 24.95
N ARG A 320 11.17 8.63 24.47
CA ARG A 320 11.44 9.02 23.08
C ARG A 320 11.66 7.84 22.14
N ARG A 321 11.95 6.64 22.67
CA ARG A 321 12.34 5.46 21.87
C ARG A 321 11.30 5.07 20.83
N GLU A 322 10.02 5.11 21.19
CA GLU A 322 8.93 4.79 20.26
C GLU A 322 8.92 5.77 19.07
N LYS A 323 8.97 7.07 19.34
CA LYS A 323 8.98 8.10 18.28
C LYS A 323 10.21 8.02 17.40
N ILE A 324 11.35 7.62 17.95
CA ILE A 324 12.57 7.42 17.17
C ILE A 324 12.44 6.21 16.24
N VAL A 325 11.84 5.11 16.68
CA VAL A 325 11.57 3.95 15.81
C VAL A 325 10.60 4.31 14.70
N GLU A 326 9.59 5.14 14.97
CA GLU A 326 8.71 5.69 13.93
C GLU A 326 9.50 6.51 12.89
N LEU A 327 10.39 7.41 13.33
CA LEU A 327 11.27 8.17 12.44
C LEU A 327 12.22 7.28 11.64
N MET A 328 12.70 6.18 12.22
CA MET A 328 13.50 5.19 11.50
C MET A 328 12.67 4.52 10.38
N CYS A 329 11.38 4.27 10.61
CA CYS A 329 10.47 3.74 9.57
C CYS A 329 10.25 4.75 8.44
N GLU A 330 10.14 6.03 8.77
CA GLU A 330 10.00 7.11 7.78
C GLU A 330 11.25 7.25 6.93
N LEU A 331 12.42 7.23 7.58
CA LEU A 331 13.73 7.34 6.94
C LEU A 331 13.97 6.18 5.96
N ALA A 332 13.72 4.94 6.39
CA ALA A 332 13.83 3.76 5.53
C ALA A 332 12.86 3.78 4.33
N ALA A 333 11.87 4.67 4.31
CA ALA A 333 10.95 4.81 3.18
C ALA A 333 11.26 6.03 2.31
N VAL A 334 12.28 6.83 2.64
CA VAL A 334 12.48 8.17 2.06
C VAL A 334 12.86 8.13 0.58
N ASP A 335 13.54 7.08 0.14
CA ASP A 335 13.94 6.85 -1.24
C ASP A 335 13.07 5.77 -1.94
N GLY A 336 12.07 5.23 -1.24
CA GLY A 336 11.09 4.33 -1.79
C GLY A 336 10.69 3.18 -0.87
N LEU A 337 11.16 1.97 -1.20
CA LEU A 337 10.89 0.77 -0.39
C LEU A 337 12.15 0.53 0.41
N GLY A 338 12.02 0.54 1.73
CA GLY A 338 13.13 0.22 2.61
C GLY A 338 13.75 -1.11 2.24
N ASP A 339 15.07 -1.11 2.16
CA ASP A 339 15.80 -2.31 1.82
C ASP A 339 15.77 -3.32 2.98
N GLU A 340 16.24 -4.54 2.74
CA GLU A 340 16.21 -5.56 3.79
C GLU A 340 17.18 -5.25 4.95
N ALA A 341 18.25 -4.48 4.70
CA ALA A 341 19.27 -4.15 5.69
C ALA A 341 18.75 -3.09 6.68
N GLU A 342 18.19 -1.99 6.17
CA GLU A 342 17.52 -0.93 6.93
C GLU A 342 16.39 -1.49 7.79
N LEU A 343 15.49 -2.28 7.19
CA LEU A 343 14.36 -2.87 7.89
C LEU A 343 14.81 -3.82 9.01
N ARG A 344 15.95 -4.51 8.82
CA ARG A 344 16.56 -5.34 9.86
C ARG A 344 17.06 -4.49 11.03
N VAL A 345 17.65 -3.31 10.76
CA VAL A 345 18.05 -2.34 11.79
C VAL A 345 16.82 -1.81 12.53
N VAL A 346 15.78 -1.36 11.82
CA VAL A 346 14.51 -0.88 12.43
C VAL A 346 13.92 -1.92 13.38
N ARG A 347 13.79 -3.18 12.92
CA ARG A 347 13.24 -4.27 13.73
C ARG A 347 14.11 -4.61 14.94
N ALA A 348 15.44 -4.58 14.78
CA ALA A 348 16.35 -4.82 15.90
C ALA A 348 16.20 -3.75 17.00
N TYR A 349 16.09 -2.47 16.61
CA TYR A 349 15.82 -1.38 17.54
C TYR A 349 14.44 -1.49 18.19
N ALA A 350 13.40 -1.76 17.41
CA ALA A 350 12.03 -1.94 17.91
C ALA A 350 11.95 -3.07 18.95
N ALA A 351 12.53 -4.24 18.64
CA ALA A 351 12.58 -5.36 19.55
C ALA A 351 13.34 -5.03 20.84
N ALA A 352 14.54 -4.43 20.72
CA ALA A 352 15.36 -4.07 21.88
C ALA A 352 14.69 -3.02 22.78
N TRP A 353 13.90 -2.12 22.20
CA TRP A 353 13.20 -1.05 22.92
C TRP A 353 11.75 -1.38 23.26
N ARG A 354 11.30 -2.61 22.99
CA ARG A 354 9.94 -3.11 23.25
C ARG A 354 8.85 -2.28 22.57
N VAL A 355 9.13 -1.78 21.37
CA VAL A 355 8.10 -1.19 20.51
C VAL A 355 7.34 -2.34 19.84
N PRO A 356 5.99 -2.41 19.95
CA PRO A 356 5.21 -3.49 19.34
C PRO A 356 5.44 -3.61 17.84
N GLU A 357 5.67 -4.84 17.35
CA GLU A 357 5.92 -5.11 15.93
C GLU A 357 4.77 -4.64 15.03
N GLU A 358 3.53 -4.80 15.47
CA GLU A 358 2.33 -4.33 14.75
C GLU A 358 2.35 -2.82 14.48
N LYS A 359 2.92 -2.01 15.39
CA LYS A 359 3.08 -0.56 15.17
C LYS A 359 4.12 -0.29 14.09
N VAL A 360 5.25 -1.00 14.13
CA VAL A 360 6.31 -0.87 13.13
C VAL A 360 5.79 -1.23 11.75
N GLU A 361 5.04 -2.32 11.61
CA GLU A 361 4.41 -2.70 10.34
C GLU A 361 3.39 -1.65 9.85
N THR A 362 2.65 -1.04 10.77
CA THR A 362 1.69 0.02 10.46
C THR A 362 2.38 1.27 9.94
N TRP A 363 3.48 1.69 10.56
CA TRP A 363 4.26 2.86 10.14
C TRP A 363 4.96 2.62 8.81
N LEU A 364 5.70 1.52 8.66
CA LEU A 364 6.37 1.16 7.40
C LEU A 364 5.37 1.14 6.25
N TRP A 365 4.21 0.53 6.46
CA TRP A 365 3.14 0.54 5.47
C TRP A 365 2.65 1.96 5.16
N GLY A 366 2.40 2.79 6.19
CA GLY A 366 1.95 4.17 6.01
C GLY A 366 2.95 5.01 5.20
N TYR A 367 4.23 4.90 5.51
CA TYR A 367 5.30 5.66 4.84
C TYR A 367 5.58 5.16 3.42
N GLU A 368 5.63 3.84 3.20
CA GLU A 368 5.70 3.26 1.85
C GLU A 368 4.53 3.73 0.98
N HIS A 369 3.34 3.88 1.56
CA HIS A 369 2.18 4.39 0.84
C HIS A 369 2.28 5.89 0.57
N ALA A 370 2.74 6.69 1.53
CA ALA A 370 2.90 8.12 1.34
C ALA A 370 3.96 8.48 0.28
N GLN A 371 5.03 7.68 0.19
CA GLN A 371 6.18 7.90 -0.70
C GLN A 371 6.03 7.26 -2.10
N ALA A 372 5.13 6.29 -2.25
CA ALA A 372 4.90 5.65 -3.54
C ALA A 372 4.09 6.56 -4.50
N SER A 373 4.44 6.55 -5.79
CA SER A 373 3.58 7.12 -6.84
C SER A 373 2.24 6.39 -6.90
N ALA A 374 1.16 7.01 -7.40
CA ALA A 374 -0.18 6.41 -7.43
C ALA A 374 -0.22 4.97 -7.98
N GLY A 375 0.60 4.67 -9.01
CA GLY A 375 0.75 3.31 -9.55
C GLY A 375 1.50 2.32 -8.64
N ARG A 376 2.50 2.79 -7.87
CA ARG A 376 3.24 1.97 -6.90
C ARG A 376 2.46 1.79 -5.59
N GLN A 377 1.67 2.77 -5.16
CA GLN A 377 0.70 2.63 -4.07
C GLN A 377 -0.33 1.55 -4.38
N PHE A 378 -0.86 1.54 -5.61
CA PHE A 378 -1.73 0.49 -6.10
C PHE A 378 -1.06 -0.89 -6.07
N TRP A 379 0.20 -1.00 -6.50
CA TRP A 379 0.94 -2.27 -6.50
C TRP A 379 1.28 -2.78 -5.09
N LEU A 380 1.66 -1.90 -4.15
CA LEU A 380 1.94 -2.29 -2.75
C LEU A 380 0.68 -2.69 -1.99
N ARG A 381 -0.47 -2.05 -2.27
CA ARG A 381 -1.79 -2.45 -1.75
C ARG A 381 -2.17 -3.84 -2.26
N ILE A 382 -1.97 -4.11 -3.55
CA ILE A 382 -2.22 -5.43 -4.15
C ILE A 382 -1.25 -6.48 -3.59
N ARG A 383 0.03 -6.14 -3.44
CA ARG A 383 1.05 -7.05 -2.88
C ARG A 383 0.71 -7.49 -1.46
N ARG A 384 0.31 -6.58 -0.56
CA ARG A 384 -0.11 -6.94 0.81
C ARG A 384 -1.33 -7.85 0.81
N PHE A 385 -2.29 -7.62 -0.08
CA PHE A 385 -3.49 -8.46 -0.21
C PHE A 385 -3.21 -9.86 -0.76
N LEU A 386 -2.27 -9.96 -1.71
CA LEU A 386 -1.85 -11.24 -2.30
C LEU A 386 -0.89 -12.04 -1.41
N LEU A 387 -0.09 -11.37 -0.55
CA LEU A 387 0.89 -12.03 0.32
C LEU A 387 0.37 -12.30 1.74
N SER A 388 -0.60 -11.54 2.27
CA SER A 388 -1.22 -11.82 3.57
C SER A 388 -2.07 -13.10 3.56
N SER A 389 -2.48 -13.56 2.38
CA SER A 389 -3.15 -14.85 2.20
C SER A 389 -2.18 -16.05 2.14
N ARG A 390 -0.88 -15.84 2.38
CA ARG A 390 0.16 -16.88 2.26
C ARG A 390 0.83 -17.34 3.57
N TRP A 391 0.33 -16.92 4.74
CA TRP A 391 0.92 -17.32 6.04
C TRP A 391 -0.13 -17.67 7.11
N GLU A 392 -0.91 -18.71 6.88
CA GLU A 392 -1.29 -19.64 7.95
C GLU A 392 -0.93 -21.04 7.43
N LYS A 393 0.21 -21.56 7.86
CA LYS A 393 0.37 -23.02 7.86
C LYS A 393 -0.68 -23.54 8.84
N PRO A 394 -1.49 -24.55 8.49
CA PRO A 394 -2.24 -25.25 9.51
C PRO A 394 -1.22 -25.80 10.53
N ASP A 395 -1.38 -25.44 11.80
CA ASP A 395 -0.67 -26.12 12.88
C ASP A 395 -0.96 -27.63 12.76
N PRO A 396 0.07 -28.49 12.88
CA PRO A 396 -0.09 -29.94 12.80
C PRO A 396 -0.93 -30.53 13.93
#